data_AF-A0A4Q2APP5-F1
#
_entry.id   AF-A0A4Q2APP5-F1
#
_cell.length_a   1.000
_cell.length_b   1.000
_cell.length_c   1.000
_cell.angle_alpha   90.00
_cell.angle_beta   90.00
_cell.angle_gamma   90.00
#
_symmetry.space_group_name_H-M   'P 1'
#
loop_
_entity.id
_entity.type
_entity.pdbx_description
1 polymer ?
#
loop_
_entity_poly.entity_id
_entity_poly.type
_entity_poly.pdbx_seq_one_letter_code
_entity_poly.pdbx_strand_id
1 'polypeptide(L)'
;MLIHNFDAVTGQYLSSCLADLDPMNADRWLIPAFSTTDALPERPQMTWPFRRSDAWVLLPDHRGQILYRQDNGEPTEIMAAGTTPEDLHLTDQRRPSDDHVWRDGQWVIDPTRVAEKQLAAAMTEFETRMARARNTNRGKADAFAARRLSREEAYYFLAWTDYQLDLVRVIESDRFPDVAAWPAEPESYEVACGPMLSEYQTRIKKARAFLDANGDAFANGTLSAVDQINYRAWKTYADALDRAVDNALADRQVVWPDEPAPLKNPAHDVPENPERTA
;
A
#
# COMPACT_ATOMS: atom_id res chain seq x y z
N MET A 1 -16.21 63.53 -35.96
CA MET A 1 -15.26 62.64 -36.66
C MET A 1 -14.91 61.47 -35.75
N LEU A 2 -14.83 60.22 -36.23
CA LEU A 2 -14.43 59.08 -35.38
C LEU A 2 -12.89 59.03 -35.29
N ILE A 3 -12.37 58.84 -34.09
CA ILE A 3 -10.94 58.62 -33.83
C ILE A 3 -10.75 57.33 -33.02
N HIS A 4 -9.59 56.71 -33.20
CA HIS A 4 -9.21 55.46 -32.58
C HIS A 4 -7.97 55.67 -31.73
N ASN A 5 -8.09 55.42 -30.43
CA ASN A 5 -7.04 55.57 -29.44
C ASN A 5 -6.23 54.29 -29.34
N PHE A 6 -4.92 54.42 -29.25
CA PHE A 6 -3.99 53.30 -29.08
C PHE A 6 -2.98 53.59 -27.97
N ASP A 7 -2.45 52.52 -27.39
CA ASP A 7 -1.44 52.60 -26.35
C ASP A 7 -0.11 53.14 -26.91
N ALA A 8 0.51 54.06 -26.18
CA ALA A 8 1.71 54.77 -26.64
C ALA A 8 2.95 53.88 -26.78
N VAL A 9 3.02 52.80 -25.99
CA VAL A 9 4.20 51.91 -25.93
C VAL A 9 4.01 50.72 -26.84
N THR A 10 2.89 50.03 -26.67
CA THR A 10 2.59 48.78 -27.36
C THR A 10 1.91 49.00 -28.70
N GLY A 11 1.32 50.17 -28.96
CA GLY A 11 0.50 50.43 -30.14
C GLY A 11 -0.86 49.73 -30.10
N GLN A 12 -1.22 49.05 -29.01
CA GLN A 12 -2.47 48.29 -28.91
C GLN A 12 -3.68 49.21 -29.03
N TYR A 13 -4.66 48.85 -29.87
CA TYR A 13 -5.93 49.57 -29.90
C TYR A 13 -6.65 49.49 -28.53
N LEU A 14 -7.11 50.63 -28.03
CA LEU A 14 -7.77 50.78 -26.73
C LEU A 14 -9.26 51.04 -26.87
N SER A 15 -9.63 52.10 -27.58
CA SER A 15 -11.03 52.56 -27.68
C SER A 15 -11.25 53.45 -28.89
N SER A 16 -12.51 53.61 -29.28
CA SER A 16 -12.93 54.58 -30.29
C SER A 16 -13.86 55.60 -29.66
N CYS A 17 -13.70 56.86 -30.04
CA CYS A 17 -14.59 57.93 -29.60
C CYS A 17 -14.77 58.98 -30.71
N LEU A 18 -15.76 59.84 -30.55
CA LEU A 18 -15.88 61.01 -31.41
C LEU A 18 -14.85 62.06 -30.99
N ALA A 19 -14.11 62.59 -31.95
CA ALA A 19 -13.23 63.72 -31.74
C ALA A 19 -14.06 64.96 -31.39
N ASP A 20 -13.53 65.80 -30.50
CA ASP A 20 -14.10 67.10 -30.17
C ASP A 20 -13.74 68.13 -31.24
N LEU A 21 -14.63 69.11 -31.43
CA LEU A 21 -14.32 70.29 -32.26
C LEU A 21 -13.29 71.16 -31.54
N ASP A 22 -12.41 71.79 -32.32
CA ASP A 22 -11.47 72.77 -31.79
C ASP A 22 -12.26 74.02 -31.31
N PRO A 23 -12.19 74.38 -30.02
CA PRO A 23 -12.96 75.50 -29.48
C PRO A 23 -12.54 76.85 -30.08
N MET A 24 -11.37 76.93 -30.71
CA MET A 24 -10.88 78.13 -31.40
C MET A 24 -11.12 78.09 -32.92
N ASN A 25 -11.53 76.96 -33.48
CA ASN A 25 -11.78 76.79 -34.91
C ASN A 25 -12.84 75.71 -35.19
N ALA A 26 -14.07 76.13 -35.50
CA ALA A 26 -15.20 75.23 -35.71
C ALA A 26 -15.06 74.27 -36.91
N ASP A 27 -14.11 74.52 -37.82
CA ASP A 27 -13.86 73.67 -38.99
C ASP A 27 -12.77 72.60 -38.74
N ARG A 28 -12.19 72.57 -37.54
CA ARG A 28 -11.10 71.65 -37.16
C ARG A 28 -11.51 70.72 -36.03
N TRP A 29 -11.06 69.48 -36.09
CA TRP A 29 -11.21 68.49 -35.01
C TRP A 29 -9.90 68.33 -34.23
N LEU A 30 -10.03 68.11 -32.92
CA LEU A 30 -8.90 67.79 -32.06
C LEU A 30 -8.57 66.29 -32.18
N ILE A 31 -7.33 65.98 -32.56
CA ILE A 31 -6.79 64.62 -32.58
C ILE A 31 -5.72 64.55 -31.49
N PRO A 32 -5.99 63.89 -30.36
CA PRO A 32 -5.00 63.70 -29.31
C PRO A 32 -3.77 62.94 -29.80
N ALA A 33 -2.68 63.05 -29.05
CA ALA A 33 -1.54 62.16 -29.25
C ALA A 33 -1.98 60.70 -29.05
N PHE A 34 -1.41 59.80 -29.86
CA PHE A 34 -1.77 58.36 -29.85
C PHE A 34 -3.23 58.07 -30.24
N SER A 35 -3.79 58.92 -31.10
CA SER A 35 -5.06 58.71 -31.77
C SER A 35 -4.89 58.83 -33.29
N THR A 36 -5.69 58.11 -34.07
CA THR A 36 -5.74 58.24 -35.53
C THR A 36 -7.17 58.27 -36.04
N THR A 37 -7.37 58.89 -37.21
CA THR A 37 -8.61 58.83 -38.00
C THR A 37 -8.63 57.65 -38.97
N ASP A 38 -7.52 56.92 -39.10
CA ASP A 38 -7.43 55.75 -39.97
C ASP A 38 -8.45 54.70 -39.54
N ALA A 39 -9.31 54.30 -40.47
CA ALA A 39 -10.33 53.30 -40.20
C ALA A 39 -9.72 51.99 -39.67
N LEU A 40 -10.33 51.44 -38.63
CA LEU A 40 -9.94 50.12 -38.13
C LEU A 40 -10.14 49.06 -39.22
N PRO A 41 -9.21 48.09 -39.35
CA PRO A 41 -9.41 46.94 -40.21
C PRO A 41 -10.58 46.08 -39.70
N GLU A 42 -11.13 45.26 -40.59
CA GLU A 42 -12.02 44.17 -40.18
C GLU A 42 -11.26 43.26 -39.19
N ARG A 43 -11.94 42.80 -38.14
CA ARG A 43 -11.33 42.00 -37.06
C ARG A 43 -11.87 40.57 -37.10
N PRO A 44 -11.17 39.64 -37.77
CA PRO A 44 -11.42 38.21 -37.61
C PRO A 44 -11.31 37.77 -36.16
N GLN A 45 -11.87 36.59 -35.84
CA GLN A 45 -11.70 35.97 -34.52
C GLN A 45 -10.22 35.81 -34.18
N MET A 46 -9.91 35.92 -32.88
CA MET A 46 -8.55 35.79 -32.35
C MET A 46 -7.53 36.78 -32.93
N THR A 47 -7.98 37.98 -33.32
CA THR A 47 -7.08 39.06 -33.77
C THR A 47 -7.37 40.37 -33.04
N TRP A 48 -6.33 41.16 -32.81
CA TRP A 48 -6.44 42.50 -32.23
C TRP A 48 -5.62 43.52 -33.03
N PRO A 49 -6.13 44.75 -33.23
CA PRO A 49 -5.38 45.79 -33.94
C PRO A 49 -4.25 46.40 -33.10
N PHE A 50 -3.12 46.60 -33.75
CA PHE A 50 -1.95 47.31 -33.24
C PHE A 50 -1.49 48.35 -34.26
N ARG A 51 -1.13 49.54 -33.78
CA ARG A 51 -0.58 50.62 -34.58
C ARG A 51 0.93 50.42 -34.72
N ARG A 52 1.41 50.18 -35.95
CA ARG A 52 2.83 49.95 -36.29
C ARG A 52 3.18 50.74 -37.55
N SER A 53 4.28 51.49 -37.53
CA SER A 53 4.78 52.24 -38.70
C SER A 53 3.69 53.04 -39.41
N ASP A 54 2.90 53.76 -38.62
CA ASP A 54 1.75 54.53 -39.06
C ASP A 54 0.56 53.80 -39.72
N ALA A 55 0.48 52.47 -39.58
CA ALA A 55 -0.62 51.65 -40.08
C ALA A 55 -1.19 50.71 -39.02
N TRP A 56 -2.45 50.27 -39.21
CA TRP A 56 -3.04 49.20 -38.42
C TRP A 56 -2.54 47.83 -38.89
N VAL A 57 -2.07 47.02 -37.96
CA VAL A 57 -1.67 45.62 -38.16
C VAL A 57 -2.45 44.75 -37.19
N LEU A 58 -3.00 43.64 -37.67
CA LEU A 58 -3.65 42.66 -36.81
C LEU A 58 -2.61 41.69 -36.26
N LEU A 59 -2.58 41.54 -34.94
CA LEU A 59 -1.79 40.50 -34.25
C LEU A 59 -2.73 39.48 -33.59
N PRO A 60 -2.24 38.26 -33.28
CA PRO A 60 -3.03 37.25 -32.59
C PRO A 60 -3.57 37.73 -31.25
N ASP A 61 -4.79 37.35 -30.89
CA ASP A 61 -5.41 37.68 -29.61
C ASP A 61 -6.12 36.45 -29.03
N HIS A 62 -5.39 35.76 -28.14
CA HIS A 62 -5.86 34.54 -27.48
C HIS A 62 -6.38 34.81 -26.06
N ARG A 63 -6.62 36.08 -25.71
CA ARG A 63 -7.15 36.43 -24.39
C ARG A 63 -8.53 35.83 -24.14
N GLY A 64 -8.80 35.46 -22.89
CA GLY A 64 -10.07 34.87 -22.47
C GLY A 64 -10.28 33.42 -22.90
N GLN A 65 -9.25 32.77 -23.46
CA GLN A 65 -9.24 31.33 -23.72
C GLN A 65 -8.54 30.60 -22.56
N ILE A 66 -9.15 29.52 -22.08
CA ILE A 66 -8.48 28.59 -21.16
C ILE A 66 -7.54 27.73 -21.99
N LEU A 67 -6.24 27.89 -21.75
CA LEU A 67 -5.17 27.08 -22.30
C LEU A 67 -4.52 26.27 -21.18
N TYR A 68 -3.66 25.33 -21.53
CA TYR A 68 -2.96 24.47 -20.60
C TYR A 68 -1.47 24.57 -20.82
N ARG A 69 -0.71 24.61 -19.74
CA ARG A 69 0.75 24.57 -19.80
C ARG A 69 1.24 23.24 -20.36
N GLN A 70 2.17 23.26 -21.30
CA GLN A 70 2.71 22.04 -21.91
C GLN A 70 3.57 21.21 -20.93
N ASP A 71 4.13 21.80 -19.88
CA ASP A 71 5.00 21.12 -18.92
C ASP A 71 4.24 20.31 -17.84
N ASN A 72 3.11 20.81 -17.35
CA ASN A 72 2.36 20.20 -16.26
C ASN A 72 0.85 20.05 -16.50
N GLY A 73 0.30 20.70 -17.53
CA GLY A 73 -1.12 20.68 -17.86
C GLY A 73 -1.99 21.63 -17.03
N GLU A 74 -1.39 22.55 -16.25
CA GLU A 74 -2.14 23.52 -15.44
C GLU A 74 -2.89 24.52 -16.35
N PRO A 75 -4.16 24.82 -16.04
CA PRO A 75 -4.94 25.79 -16.79
C PRO A 75 -4.38 27.20 -16.59
N THR A 76 -4.28 27.95 -17.68
CA THR A 76 -3.77 29.32 -17.70
C THR A 76 -4.41 30.10 -18.84
N GLU A 77 -4.39 31.42 -18.74
CA GLU A 77 -4.92 32.31 -19.77
C GLU A 77 -3.82 33.24 -20.27
N ILE A 78 -3.93 33.66 -21.53
CA ILE A 78 -3.12 34.74 -22.09
C ILE A 78 -3.77 36.06 -21.70
N MET A 79 -3.00 36.98 -21.11
CA MET A 79 -3.52 38.28 -20.66
C MET A 79 -3.17 39.43 -21.62
N ALA A 80 -2.22 39.22 -22.53
CA ALA A 80 -1.75 40.23 -23.47
C ALA A 80 -2.14 39.86 -24.91
N ALA A 81 -2.73 40.80 -25.64
CA ALA A 81 -2.88 40.65 -27.08
C ALA A 81 -1.51 40.69 -27.76
N GLY A 82 -1.40 40.06 -28.93
CA GLY A 82 -0.16 39.93 -29.69
C GLY A 82 0.77 38.82 -29.18
N THR A 83 0.35 38.03 -28.19
CA THR A 83 1.07 36.85 -27.69
C THR A 83 0.35 35.58 -28.14
N THR A 84 1.09 34.62 -28.66
CA THR A 84 0.56 33.31 -29.09
C THR A 84 0.66 32.28 -27.96
N PRO A 85 -0.17 31.21 -27.99
CA PRO A 85 0.00 30.05 -27.11
C PRO A 85 1.41 29.47 -27.17
N GLU A 86 2.01 29.42 -28.36
CA GLU A 86 3.34 28.88 -28.60
C GLU A 86 4.44 29.68 -27.88
N ASP A 87 4.33 31.01 -27.87
CA ASP A 87 5.29 31.90 -27.19
C ASP A 87 5.39 31.62 -25.68
N LEU A 88 4.33 31.06 -25.10
CA LEU A 88 4.20 30.78 -23.67
C LEU A 88 4.21 29.28 -23.35
N HIS A 89 4.51 28.43 -24.33
CA HIS A 89 4.46 26.97 -24.21
C HIS A 89 3.09 26.47 -23.71
N LEU A 90 2.03 26.94 -24.34
CA LEU A 90 0.64 26.59 -24.02
C LEU A 90 0.01 25.75 -25.12
N THR A 91 -1.05 25.03 -24.78
CA THR A 91 -1.87 24.22 -25.69
C THR A 91 -3.34 24.36 -25.32
N ASP A 92 -4.23 24.23 -26.29
CA ASP A 92 -5.68 24.12 -26.05
C ASP A 92 -6.10 22.72 -25.59
N GLN A 93 -5.19 21.74 -25.70
CA GLN A 93 -5.42 20.36 -25.30
C GLN A 93 -5.24 20.18 -23.80
N ARG A 94 -6.33 19.80 -23.12
CA ARG A 94 -6.27 19.41 -21.71
C ARG A 94 -5.43 18.15 -21.53
N ARG A 95 -4.55 18.17 -20.53
CA ARG A 95 -3.76 17.00 -20.12
C ARG A 95 -4.68 15.87 -19.65
N PRO A 96 -4.62 14.66 -20.26
CA PRO A 96 -5.53 13.57 -19.91
C PRO A 96 -5.32 12.99 -18.50
N SER A 97 -4.06 12.79 -18.10
CA SER A 97 -3.69 12.31 -16.76
C SER A 97 -2.27 12.71 -16.39
N ASP A 98 -1.91 12.48 -15.13
CA ASP A 98 -0.55 12.71 -14.64
C ASP A 98 0.54 11.82 -15.26
N ASP A 99 0.12 10.79 -16.00
CA ASP A 99 1.00 9.90 -16.76
C ASP A 99 1.42 10.50 -18.09
N HIS A 100 0.73 11.56 -18.55
CA HIS A 100 0.98 12.15 -19.86
C HIS A 100 1.98 13.30 -19.78
N VAL A 101 2.83 13.40 -20.79
CA VAL A 101 3.79 14.48 -21.02
C VAL A 101 3.62 15.03 -22.44
N TRP A 102 3.85 16.33 -22.62
CA TRP A 102 3.72 16.95 -23.94
C TRP A 102 4.95 16.62 -24.79
N ARG A 103 4.75 15.95 -25.93
CA ARG A 103 5.79 15.66 -26.92
C ARG A 103 5.19 15.80 -28.31
N ASP A 104 5.92 16.45 -29.21
CA ASP A 104 5.55 16.57 -30.63
C ASP A 104 4.11 17.06 -30.86
N GLY A 105 3.66 18.03 -30.05
CA GLY A 105 2.34 18.67 -30.22
C GLY A 105 1.15 17.89 -29.66
N GLN A 106 1.39 16.85 -28.85
CA GLN A 106 0.33 16.06 -28.22
C GLN A 106 0.74 15.53 -26.84
N TRP A 107 -0.26 15.18 -26.03
CA TRP A 107 -0.06 14.48 -24.77
C TRP A 107 0.21 13.00 -25.04
N VAL A 108 1.39 12.51 -24.66
CA VAL A 108 1.77 11.09 -24.79
C VAL A 108 2.01 10.50 -23.40
N ILE A 109 1.65 9.22 -23.22
CA ILE A 109 1.94 8.50 -21.97
C ILE A 109 3.46 8.39 -21.79
N ASP A 110 3.94 8.71 -20.59
CA ASP A 110 5.32 8.49 -20.17
C ASP A 110 5.43 7.13 -19.48
N PRO A 111 6.03 6.10 -20.13
CA PRO A 111 6.16 4.77 -19.54
C PRO A 111 6.97 4.79 -18.24
N THR A 112 7.89 5.75 -18.08
CA THR A 112 8.68 5.91 -16.85
C THR A 112 7.79 6.29 -15.68
N ARG A 113 6.89 7.27 -15.87
CA ARG A 113 5.94 7.70 -14.83
C ARG A 113 4.97 6.59 -14.44
N VAL A 114 4.51 5.82 -15.43
CA VAL A 114 3.64 4.66 -15.17
C VAL A 114 4.38 3.62 -14.33
N ALA A 115 5.62 3.28 -14.69
CA ALA A 115 6.44 2.33 -13.95
C ALA A 115 6.74 2.82 -12.52
N GLU A 116 7.09 4.10 -12.35
CA GLU A 116 7.32 4.72 -11.04
C GLU A 116 6.07 4.67 -10.14
N LYS A 117 4.89 4.99 -10.69
CA LYS A 117 3.62 4.90 -9.97
C LYS A 117 3.28 3.46 -9.58
N GLN A 118 3.48 2.52 -10.48
CA GLN A 118 3.25 1.10 -10.22
C GLN A 118 4.17 0.59 -9.11
N LEU A 119 5.46 0.94 -9.17
CA LEU A 119 6.42 0.64 -8.13
C LEU A 119 6.01 1.25 -6.78
N ALA A 120 5.65 2.54 -6.76
CA ALA A 120 5.24 3.23 -5.54
C ALA A 120 3.97 2.61 -4.92
N ALA A 121 2.99 2.22 -5.74
CA ALA A 121 1.80 1.53 -5.28
C ALA A 121 2.13 0.15 -4.69
N ALA A 122 2.98 -0.62 -5.36
CA ALA A 122 3.42 -1.92 -4.88
C ALA A 122 4.24 -1.81 -3.58
N MET A 123 5.07 -0.78 -3.42
CA MET A 123 5.79 -0.55 -2.16
C MET A 123 4.89 -0.10 -1.02
N THR A 124 3.89 0.74 -1.30
CA THR A 124 2.87 1.12 -0.30
C THR A 124 2.15 -0.12 0.25
N GLU A 125 1.83 -1.08 -0.62
CA GLU A 125 1.21 -2.35 -0.21
C GLU A 125 2.16 -3.20 0.65
N PHE A 126 3.43 -3.33 0.25
CA PHE A 126 4.45 -4.01 1.05
C PHE A 126 4.58 -3.40 2.44
N GLU A 127 4.69 -2.07 2.54
CA GLU A 127 4.82 -1.36 3.81
C GLU A 127 3.60 -1.58 4.71
N THR A 128 2.40 -1.53 4.13
CA THR A 128 1.14 -1.80 4.84
C THR A 128 1.12 -3.21 5.44
N ARG A 129 1.46 -4.22 4.63
CA ARG A 129 1.51 -5.62 5.08
C ARG A 129 2.60 -5.87 6.12
N MET A 130 3.79 -5.32 5.90
CA MET A 130 4.94 -5.42 6.81
C MET A 130 4.64 -4.75 8.15
N ALA A 131 4.02 -3.57 8.14
CA ALA A 131 3.61 -2.86 9.35
C ALA A 131 2.58 -3.67 10.16
N ARG A 132 1.59 -4.26 9.50
CA ARG A 132 0.61 -5.15 10.14
C ARG A 132 1.30 -6.33 10.82
N ALA A 133 2.17 -7.04 10.11
CA ALA A 133 2.88 -8.21 10.64
C ALA A 133 3.77 -7.84 11.85
N ARG A 134 4.54 -6.76 11.74
CA ARG A 134 5.39 -6.25 12.84
C ARG A 134 4.56 -5.84 14.05
N ASN A 135 3.41 -5.20 13.84
CA ASN A 135 2.53 -4.80 14.94
C ASN A 135 1.97 -6.02 15.67
N THR A 136 1.62 -7.10 14.96
CA THR A 136 1.17 -8.36 15.58
C THR A 136 2.25 -9.03 16.44
N ASN A 137 3.52 -8.92 16.03
CA ASN A 137 4.67 -9.50 16.75
C ASN A 137 5.30 -8.55 17.78
N ARG A 138 4.79 -7.32 17.91
CA ARG A 138 5.35 -6.30 18.80
C ARG A 138 5.39 -6.79 20.24
N GLY A 139 6.59 -6.79 20.84
CA GLY A 139 6.81 -7.17 22.25
C GLY A 139 6.82 -8.67 22.52
N LYS A 140 6.65 -9.54 21.50
CA LYS A 140 6.60 -11.00 21.69
C LYS A 140 7.96 -11.69 21.62
N ALA A 141 8.99 -11.04 21.08
CA ALA A 141 10.30 -11.66 20.85
C ALA A 141 10.95 -12.19 22.14
N ASP A 142 11.05 -11.36 23.19
CA ASP A 142 11.64 -11.78 24.48
C ASP A 142 10.79 -12.83 25.18
N ALA A 143 9.46 -12.70 25.13
CA ALA A 143 8.53 -13.66 25.71
C ALA A 143 8.60 -15.02 24.98
N PHE A 144 8.77 -15.03 23.66
CA PHE A 144 8.98 -16.22 22.86
C PHE A 144 10.33 -16.89 23.22
N ALA A 145 11.42 -16.13 23.26
CA ALA A 145 12.74 -16.62 23.65
C ALA A 145 12.76 -17.20 25.06
N ALA A 146 12.02 -16.59 26.00
CA ALA A 146 11.86 -17.06 27.37
C ALA A 146 10.84 -18.21 27.53
N ARG A 147 10.22 -18.69 26.43
CA ARG A 147 9.16 -19.72 26.43
C ARG A 147 7.99 -19.39 27.36
N ARG A 148 7.60 -18.11 27.37
CA ARG A 148 6.50 -17.56 28.19
C ARG A 148 5.18 -17.40 27.43
N LEU A 149 5.22 -17.54 26.10
CA LEU A 149 4.01 -17.51 25.27
C LEU A 149 3.25 -18.82 25.37
N SER A 150 1.93 -18.73 25.28
CA SER A 150 1.09 -19.91 25.02
C SER A 150 1.40 -20.51 23.64
N ARG A 151 1.00 -21.77 23.40
CA ARG A 151 1.19 -22.43 22.09
C ARG A 151 0.57 -21.64 20.94
N GLU A 152 -0.61 -21.07 21.16
CA GLU A 152 -1.29 -20.24 20.17
C GLU A 152 -0.52 -18.95 19.88
N GLU A 153 -0.06 -18.23 20.91
CA GLU A 153 0.73 -17.02 20.73
C GLU A 153 2.08 -17.30 20.05
N ALA A 154 2.71 -18.43 20.39
CA ALA A 154 3.96 -18.90 19.79
C ALA A 154 3.76 -19.27 18.31
N TYR A 155 2.67 -19.95 17.96
CA TYR A 155 2.28 -20.23 16.57
C TYR A 155 2.15 -18.93 15.78
N TYR A 156 1.33 -17.97 16.24
CA TYR A 156 1.17 -16.71 15.51
C TYR A 156 2.48 -15.95 15.40
N PHE A 157 3.31 -15.94 16.45
CA PHE A 157 4.61 -15.27 16.40
C PHE A 157 5.50 -15.82 15.27
N LEU A 158 5.58 -17.14 15.14
CA LEU A 158 6.34 -17.83 14.10
C LEU A 158 5.73 -17.61 12.72
N ALA A 159 4.42 -17.82 12.56
CA ALA A 159 3.74 -17.66 11.28
C ALA A 159 3.83 -16.22 10.73
N TRP A 160 3.71 -15.21 11.59
CA TRP A 160 3.92 -13.81 11.21
C TRP A 160 5.39 -13.46 10.95
N THR A 161 6.33 -14.24 11.48
CA THR A 161 7.76 -14.11 11.15
C THR A 161 8.04 -14.65 9.75
N ASP A 162 7.51 -15.83 9.43
CA ASP A 162 7.60 -16.43 8.08
C ASP A 162 6.93 -15.53 7.03
N TYR A 163 5.74 -15.01 7.33
CA TYR A 163 5.06 -14.05 6.47
C TYR A 163 5.91 -12.81 6.17
N GLN A 164 6.64 -12.26 7.15
CA GLN A 164 7.54 -11.13 6.93
C GLN A 164 8.69 -11.48 5.97
N LEU A 165 9.27 -12.68 6.10
CA LEU A 165 10.31 -13.15 5.20
C LEU A 165 9.76 -13.35 3.79
N ASP A 166 8.56 -13.91 3.65
CA ASP A 166 7.91 -14.09 2.35
C ASP A 166 7.56 -12.77 1.68
N LEU A 167 7.15 -11.74 2.43
CA LEU A 167 6.97 -10.38 1.89
C LEU A 167 8.28 -9.82 1.31
N VAL A 168 9.41 -10.02 2.00
CA VAL A 168 10.73 -9.58 1.51
C VAL A 168 11.10 -10.32 0.23
N ARG A 169 10.86 -11.63 0.17
CA ARG A 169 11.12 -12.43 -1.05
C ARG A 169 10.32 -11.93 -2.26
N VAL A 170 9.12 -11.38 -2.06
CA VAL A 170 8.32 -10.81 -3.16
C VAL A 170 9.00 -9.57 -3.76
N ILE A 171 9.49 -8.64 -2.94
CA ILE A 171 10.12 -7.40 -3.43
C ILE A 171 11.53 -7.64 -3.98
N GLU A 172 12.18 -8.73 -3.58
CA GLU A 172 13.47 -9.17 -4.11
C GLU A 172 13.33 -9.98 -5.43
N SER A 173 12.11 -10.31 -5.86
CA SER A 173 11.88 -11.01 -7.12
C SER A 173 12.21 -10.10 -8.31
N ASP A 174 12.87 -10.69 -9.31
CA ASP A 174 13.09 -10.13 -10.65
C ASP A 174 11.81 -9.68 -11.39
N ARG A 175 10.64 -10.20 -11.01
CA ARG A 175 9.35 -9.84 -11.60
C ARG A 175 8.65 -8.69 -10.87
N PHE A 176 9.22 -8.18 -9.79
CA PHE A 176 8.67 -7.03 -9.06
C PHE A 176 9.06 -5.72 -9.77
N PRO A 177 8.16 -4.73 -9.91
CA PRO A 177 6.78 -4.62 -9.39
C PRO A 177 5.69 -5.13 -10.35
N ASP A 178 6.06 -5.72 -11.49
CA ASP A 178 5.11 -6.18 -12.51
C ASP A 178 4.20 -7.31 -12.05
N VAL A 179 4.74 -8.23 -11.24
CA VAL A 179 4.02 -9.35 -10.65
C VAL A 179 4.32 -9.42 -9.16
N ALA A 180 3.46 -8.80 -8.35
CA ALA A 180 3.54 -8.87 -6.89
C ALA A 180 2.69 -10.02 -6.34
N ALA A 181 3.29 -11.21 -6.22
CA ALA A 181 2.64 -12.41 -5.68
C ALA A 181 2.65 -12.41 -4.15
N TRP A 182 1.84 -11.54 -3.53
CA TRP A 182 1.82 -11.42 -2.07
C TRP A 182 1.37 -12.70 -1.36
N PRO A 183 2.05 -13.13 -0.28
CA PRO A 183 1.62 -14.27 0.52
C PRO A 183 0.25 -14.02 1.17
N ALA A 184 -0.47 -15.11 1.43
CA ALA A 184 -1.66 -15.07 2.27
C ALA A 184 -1.25 -14.82 3.73
N GLU A 185 -2.13 -14.18 4.50
CA GLU A 185 -1.91 -14.02 5.93
C GLU A 185 -1.95 -15.37 6.65
N PRO A 186 -1.31 -15.49 7.83
CA PRO A 186 -1.34 -16.70 8.62
C PRO A 186 -2.76 -17.21 8.88
N GLU A 187 -2.96 -18.52 8.67
CA GLU A 187 -4.20 -19.21 9.02
C GLU A 187 -4.45 -19.16 10.53
N SER A 188 -5.69 -19.35 10.95
CA SER A 188 -6.02 -19.41 12.37
C SER A 188 -5.35 -20.62 13.04
N TYR A 189 -4.98 -20.47 14.30
CA TYR A 189 -4.36 -21.53 15.10
C TYR A 189 -5.18 -22.82 15.12
N GLU A 190 -6.51 -22.70 15.21
CA GLU A 190 -7.43 -23.85 15.22
C GLU A 190 -7.37 -24.66 13.92
N VAL A 191 -7.29 -23.99 12.77
CA VAL A 191 -7.22 -24.66 11.47
C VAL A 191 -5.84 -25.26 11.25
N ALA A 192 -4.78 -24.47 11.51
CA ALA A 192 -3.41 -24.88 11.23
C ALA A 192 -2.92 -25.99 12.18
N CYS A 193 -3.25 -25.90 13.47
CA CYS A 193 -2.78 -26.82 14.51
C CYS A 193 -3.83 -27.85 14.93
N GLY A 194 -5.10 -27.73 14.51
CA GLY A 194 -6.21 -28.57 14.95
C GLY A 194 -5.95 -30.08 14.84
N PRO A 195 -5.51 -30.61 13.69
CA PRO A 195 -5.22 -32.04 13.54
C PRO A 195 -4.12 -32.53 14.51
N MET A 196 -3.02 -31.77 14.61
CA MET A 196 -1.92 -32.06 15.54
C MET A 196 -2.40 -32.06 16.99
N LEU A 197 -3.18 -31.04 17.39
CA LEU A 197 -3.67 -30.90 18.75
C LEU A 197 -4.67 -31.99 19.10
N SER A 198 -5.50 -32.44 18.15
CA SER A 198 -6.44 -33.54 18.37
C SER A 198 -5.71 -34.86 18.67
N GLU A 199 -4.65 -35.16 17.92
CA GLU A 199 -3.79 -36.32 18.17
C GLU A 199 -3.07 -36.20 19.51
N TYR A 200 -2.51 -35.01 19.82
CA TYR A 200 -1.91 -34.72 21.12
C TYR A 200 -2.91 -34.96 22.27
N GLN A 201 -4.14 -34.45 22.17
CA GLN A 201 -5.17 -34.61 23.20
C GLN A 201 -5.51 -36.09 23.43
N THR A 202 -5.55 -36.89 22.37
CA THR A 202 -5.76 -38.35 22.46
C THR A 202 -4.62 -39.02 23.23
N ARG A 203 -3.37 -38.73 22.84
CA ARG A 203 -2.18 -39.34 23.46
C ARG A 203 -1.97 -38.90 24.90
N ILE A 204 -2.11 -37.61 25.19
CA ILE A 204 -1.90 -37.06 26.53
C ILE A 204 -3.02 -37.50 27.48
N LYS A 205 -4.26 -37.67 27.01
CA LYS A 205 -5.35 -38.24 27.82
C LYS A 205 -5.00 -39.65 28.31
N LYS A 206 -4.44 -40.49 27.44
CA LYS A 206 -4.00 -41.85 27.79
C LYS A 206 -2.87 -41.82 28.83
N ALA A 207 -1.88 -40.96 28.63
CA ALA A 207 -0.78 -40.81 29.58
C ALA A 207 -1.26 -40.28 30.95
N ARG A 208 -2.11 -39.25 30.95
CA ARG A 208 -2.69 -38.66 32.17
C ARG A 208 -3.55 -39.65 32.93
N ALA A 209 -4.38 -40.44 32.25
CA ALA A 209 -5.18 -41.48 32.91
C ALA A 209 -4.31 -42.45 33.74
N PHE A 210 -3.14 -42.84 33.23
CA PHE A 210 -2.19 -43.68 33.97
C PHE A 210 -1.50 -42.91 35.11
N LEU A 211 -1.03 -41.69 34.83
CA LEU A 211 -0.31 -40.87 35.82
C LEU A 211 -1.20 -40.44 36.98
N ASP A 212 -2.45 -40.06 36.72
CA ASP A 212 -3.39 -39.62 37.74
C ASP A 212 -3.82 -40.79 38.63
N ALA A 213 -4.07 -41.97 38.04
CA ALA A 213 -4.45 -43.17 38.80
C ALA A 213 -3.34 -43.68 39.75
N ASN A 214 -2.07 -43.40 39.43
CA ASN A 214 -0.91 -43.91 40.17
C ASN A 214 -0.15 -42.79 40.92
N GLY A 215 -0.57 -41.54 40.81
CA GLY A 215 0.16 -40.37 41.31
C GLY A 215 0.36 -40.37 42.82
N ASP A 216 -0.73 -40.58 43.58
CA ASP A 216 -0.67 -40.60 45.05
C ASP A 216 0.17 -41.76 45.57
N ALA A 217 0.02 -42.94 44.98
CA ALA A 217 0.76 -44.13 45.38
C ALA A 217 2.25 -44.04 45.00
N PHE A 218 2.58 -43.37 43.90
CA PHE A 218 3.96 -43.04 43.55
C PHE A 218 4.56 -42.03 44.53
N ALA A 219 3.84 -40.96 44.88
CA ALA A 219 4.29 -39.94 45.82
C ALA A 219 4.50 -40.49 47.24
N ASN A 220 3.62 -41.40 47.69
CA ASN A 220 3.72 -42.05 49.00
C ASN A 220 4.68 -43.26 49.02
N GLY A 221 5.29 -43.61 47.89
CA GLY A 221 6.21 -44.75 47.77
C GLY A 221 5.56 -46.11 47.96
N THR A 222 4.24 -46.21 47.84
CA THR A 222 3.45 -47.45 48.02
C THR A 222 3.27 -48.24 46.72
N LEU A 223 3.64 -47.65 45.58
CA LEU A 223 3.61 -48.27 44.26
C LEU A 223 4.64 -49.41 44.14
N SER A 224 4.30 -50.51 43.47
CA SER A 224 5.25 -51.62 43.24
C SER A 224 6.47 -51.16 42.43
N ALA A 225 7.60 -51.86 42.53
CA ALA A 225 8.80 -51.49 41.77
C ALA A 225 8.56 -51.49 40.25
N VAL A 226 7.74 -52.41 39.74
CA VAL A 226 7.35 -52.49 38.32
C VAL A 226 6.48 -51.30 37.93
N ASP A 227 5.51 -50.94 38.76
CA ASP A 227 4.61 -49.81 38.49
C ASP A 227 5.33 -48.47 38.62
N GLN A 228 6.36 -48.36 39.46
CA GLN A 228 7.21 -47.17 39.53
C GLN A 228 8.00 -46.95 38.24
N ILE A 229 8.47 -48.03 37.61
CA ILE A 229 9.13 -47.98 36.30
C ILE A 229 8.12 -47.55 35.22
N ASN A 230 6.92 -48.16 35.20
CA ASN A 230 5.85 -47.77 34.29
C ASN A 230 5.45 -46.30 34.46
N TYR A 231 5.30 -45.81 35.69
CA TYR A 231 4.98 -44.42 35.98
C TYR A 231 6.01 -43.44 35.42
N ARG A 232 7.31 -43.72 35.62
CA ARG A 232 8.39 -42.88 35.05
C ARG A 232 8.42 -42.91 33.53
N ALA A 233 8.15 -44.06 32.92
CA ALA A 233 8.06 -44.19 31.46
C ALA A 233 6.89 -43.36 30.89
N TRP A 234 5.70 -43.46 31.50
CA TRP A 234 4.53 -42.66 31.13
C TRP A 234 4.74 -41.15 31.35
N LYS A 235 5.45 -40.76 32.42
CA LYS A 235 5.80 -39.36 32.67
C LYS A 235 6.76 -38.83 31.58
N THR A 236 7.80 -39.59 31.26
CA THR A 236 8.75 -39.25 30.20
C THR A 236 8.06 -39.13 28.84
N TYR A 237 7.11 -40.02 28.56
CA TYR A 237 6.28 -39.98 27.37
C TYR A 237 5.41 -38.70 27.33
N ALA A 238 4.74 -38.34 28.43
CA ALA A 238 3.95 -37.11 28.52
C ALA A 238 4.80 -35.85 28.24
N ASP A 239 5.99 -35.74 28.86
CA ASP A 239 6.91 -34.62 28.62
C ASP A 239 7.45 -34.62 27.18
N ALA A 240 7.59 -35.79 26.55
CA ALA A 240 7.99 -35.91 25.15
C ALA A 240 6.87 -35.47 24.19
N LEU A 241 5.60 -35.76 24.51
CA LEU A 241 4.45 -35.28 23.74
C LEU A 241 4.37 -33.75 23.75
N ASP A 242 4.57 -33.12 24.92
CA ASP A 242 4.56 -31.66 25.03
C ASP A 242 5.65 -31.02 24.16
N ARG A 243 6.88 -31.54 24.23
CA ARG A 243 7.99 -31.08 23.40
C ARG A 243 7.76 -31.31 21.91
N ALA A 244 7.15 -32.43 21.53
CA ALA A 244 6.86 -32.74 20.15
C ALA A 244 5.88 -31.72 19.54
N VAL A 245 4.85 -31.34 20.28
CA VAL A 245 3.91 -30.29 19.85
C VAL A 245 4.57 -28.93 19.81
N ASP A 246 5.31 -28.54 20.86
CA ASP A 246 5.94 -27.22 20.93
C ASP A 246 6.96 -27.00 19.80
N ASN A 247 7.72 -28.04 19.42
CA ASN A 247 8.68 -27.97 18.33
C ASN A 247 8.02 -27.89 16.95
N ALA A 248 6.85 -28.49 16.78
CA ALA A 248 6.15 -28.58 15.50
C ALA A 248 5.20 -27.39 15.24
N LEU A 249 5.16 -26.38 16.11
CA LEU A 249 4.30 -25.20 15.94
C LEU A 249 4.59 -24.43 14.64
N ALA A 250 5.82 -24.47 14.13
CA ALA A 250 6.22 -23.75 12.92
C ALA A 250 5.95 -24.55 11.63
N ASP A 251 6.49 -25.76 11.54
CA ASP A 251 6.50 -26.57 10.31
C ASP A 251 5.32 -27.56 10.22
N ARG A 252 4.58 -27.74 11.33
CA ARG A 252 3.46 -28.68 11.47
C ARG A 252 3.87 -30.14 11.25
N GLN A 253 5.17 -30.44 11.31
CA GLN A 253 5.70 -31.78 11.16
C GLN A 253 6.04 -32.37 12.52
N VAL A 254 5.03 -32.98 13.15
CA VAL A 254 5.21 -33.63 14.45
C VAL A 254 5.80 -35.02 14.27
N VAL A 255 6.93 -35.26 14.92
CA VAL A 255 7.42 -36.63 15.15
C VAL A 255 6.94 -37.06 16.54
N TRP A 256 5.95 -37.95 16.57
CA TRP A 256 5.40 -38.43 17.82
C TRP A 256 6.34 -39.42 18.52
N PRO A 257 6.54 -39.31 19.84
CA PRO A 257 7.25 -40.33 20.60
C PRO A 257 6.47 -41.65 20.59
N ASP A 258 7.21 -42.75 20.68
CA ASP A 258 6.63 -44.08 20.83
C ASP A 258 5.95 -44.20 22.19
N GLU A 259 4.79 -44.85 22.19
CA GLU A 259 4.07 -45.13 23.42
C GLU A 259 4.87 -46.14 24.28
N PRO A 260 5.00 -45.91 25.61
CA PRO A 260 5.70 -46.85 26.48
C PRO A 260 4.96 -48.19 26.52
N ALA A 261 5.68 -49.28 26.33
CA ALA A 261 5.16 -50.62 26.57
C ALA A 261 5.23 -50.93 28.08
N PRO A 262 4.09 -50.96 28.81
CA PRO A 262 4.13 -51.17 30.26
C PRO A 262 4.61 -52.58 30.58
N LEU A 263 5.54 -52.68 31.53
CA LEU A 263 5.98 -53.94 32.10
C LEU A 263 4.80 -54.57 32.86
N LYS A 264 4.55 -55.86 32.63
CA LYS A 264 3.50 -56.61 33.32
C LYS A 264 3.87 -56.77 34.79
N ASN A 265 3.02 -56.27 35.69
CA ASN A 265 3.13 -56.56 37.10
C ASN A 265 2.39 -57.87 37.40
N PRO A 266 3.08 -58.98 37.78
CA PRO A 266 2.43 -60.25 38.07
C PRO A 266 1.46 -60.19 39.26
N ALA A 267 1.54 -59.15 40.09
CA ALA A 267 0.55 -58.90 41.15
C ALA A 267 -0.83 -58.48 40.63
N HIS A 268 -0.93 -57.97 39.39
CA HIS A 268 -2.21 -57.65 38.72
C HIS A 268 -2.84 -58.86 38.01
N ASP A 269 -2.08 -59.94 37.81
CA ASP A 269 -2.54 -61.17 37.13
C ASP A 269 -3.07 -62.24 38.10
N VAL A 270 -3.08 -61.97 39.42
CA VAL A 270 -3.67 -62.88 40.41
C VAL A 270 -5.20 -62.65 40.40
N PRO A 271 -6.03 -63.62 39.96
CA PRO A 271 -7.47 -63.49 40.08
C PRO A 271 -7.84 -63.36 41.56
N GLU A 272 -8.76 -62.43 41.85
CA GLU A 272 -9.35 -62.24 43.17
C GLU A 272 -9.91 -63.60 43.65
N ASN A 273 -9.24 -64.22 44.63
CA ASN A 273 -9.64 -65.51 45.16
C ASN A 273 -11.00 -65.35 45.87
N PRO A 274 -12.10 -65.99 45.40
CA PRO A 274 -13.43 -65.80 45.98
C PRO A 274 -13.64 -66.55 47.30
N GLU A 275 -12.58 -67.06 47.95
CA GLU A 275 -12.68 -67.76 49.23
C GLU A 275 -11.91 -67.03 50.33
N ARG A 276 -12.57 -66.05 50.95
CA ARG A 276 -12.32 -65.70 52.35
C ARG A 276 -13.59 -65.24 53.05
N THR A 277 -14.60 -66.11 53.03
CA THR A 277 -15.63 -66.18 54.07
C THR A 277 -15.34 -67.39 54.94
N ALA A 278 -14.88 -67.12 56.17
CA ALA A 278 -15.08 -67.95 57.35
C ALA A 278 -14.94 -67.04 58.57
#